data_AF-A0A6V6YYG1-F1
#
_entry.id   AF-A0A6V6YYG1-F1
#
_cell.length_a   1.000
_cell.length_b   1.000
_cell.length_c   1.000
_cell.angle_alpha   90.00
_cell.angle_beta   90.00
_cell.angle_gamma   90.00
#
_symmetry.space_group_name_H-M   'P 1'
#
loop_
_entity.id
_entity.type
_entity.pdbx_description
1 polymer ?
#
loop_
_entity_poly.entity_id
_entity_poly.type
_entity_poly.pdbx_seq_one_letter_code
_entity_poly.pdbx_strand_id
1 'polypeptide(L)'
;MNKADLKKGVVDEKQINDWKEKYGGVYALPVEDKTAYLREPKMKDFKRAFTAMTNDGDLAFGEELINVLFIGGDDEIKTNDDYFFPARKEMRDFFNFDEADIETEGNNSIITIGDVKCKIRSITRNDIKLAEKKNPSGKPFVTQEKLFDVVVLEKDAVFNDRDNAVIRFPLYQAIEKLQNKKIAMLKKL
;
A
#
# COMPACT_ATOMS: atom_id res chain seq x y z
N MET A 1 -36.74 -11.58 33.66
CA MET A 1 -36.89 -10.69 32.48
C MET A 1 -35.81 -9.63 32.58
N ASN A 2 -34.90 -9.37 31.64
CA ASN A 2 -34.58 -9.99 30.36
C ASN A 2 -33.09 -9.76 30.09
N LYS A 3 -32.38 -10.78 29.61
CA LYS A 3 -31.12 -10.62 28.86
C LYS A 3 -31.49 -10.10 27.47
N ALA A 4 -31.70 -8.80 27.34
CA ALA A 4 -32.01 -8.19 26.05
C ALA A 4 -31.58 -6.73 26.02
N ASP A 5 -30.29 -6.48 26.17
CA ASP A 5 -29.61 -5.28 25.67
C ASP A 5 -28.28 -5.73 25.04
N LEU A 6 -28.38 -6.57 24.00
CA LEU A 6 -27.27 -6.77 23.09
C LEU A 6 -27.05 -5.46 22.33
N LYS A 7 -26.03 -4.69 22.74
CA LYS A 7 -25.48 -3.59 21.94
C LYS A 7 -25.15 -4.12 20.55
N LYS A 8 -25.83 -3.61 19.51
CA LYS A 8 -25.34 -3.65 18.14
C LYS A 8 -23.90 -3.10 18.13
N GLY A 9 -22.93 -3.90 17.68
CA GLY A 9 -21.53 -3.47 17.52
C GLY A 9 -20.46 -4.21 18.34
N VAL A 10 -20.82 -5.11 19.27
CA VAL A 10 -19.82 -5.86 20.03
C VAL A 10 -19.33 -7.06 19.22
N VAL A 11 -18.19 -6.90 18.54
CA VAL A 11 -17.41 -8.01 17.98
C VAL A 11 -16.77 -8.76 19.14
N ASP A 12 -16.97 -10.08 19.21
CA ASP A 12 -16.36 -10.90 20.26
C ASP A 12 -14.89 -11.25 19.94
N GLU A 13 -14.14 -11.64 20.96
CA GLU A 13 -12.72 -11.99 20.82
C GLU A 13 -12.50 -13.15 19.86
N LYS A 14 -13.47 -14.07 19.77
CA LYS A 14 -13.39 -15.21 18.85
C LYS A 14 -13.41 -14.73 17.40
N GLN A 15 -14.31 -13.81 17.05
CA GLN A 15 -14.42 -13.24 15.72
C GLN A 15 -13.16 -12.46 15.33
N ILE A 16 -12.54 -11.74 16.28
CA ILE A 16 -11.26 -11.06 16.06
C ILE A 16 -10.15 -12.07 15.78
N ASN A 17 -10.09 -13.16 16.55
CA ASN A 17 -9.09 -14.21 16.34
C ASN A 17 -9.28 -14.93 15.00
N ASP A 18 -10.51 -15.27 14.64
CA ASP A 18 -10.86 -15.87 13.34
C ASP A 18 -10.43 -14.95 12.17
N TRP A 19 -10.60 -13.62 12.32
CA TRP A 19 -10.12 -12.66 11.34
C TRP A 19 -8.60 -12.55 11.28
N LYS A 20 -7.91 -12.53 12.42
CA LYS A 20 -6.44 -12.50 12.47
C LYS A 20 -5.83 -13.75 11.84
N GLU A 21 -6.42 -14.92 12.08
CA GLU A 21 -5.99 -16.16 11.44
C GLU A 21 -6.20 -16.10 9.92
N LYS A 22 -7.34 -15.57 9.46
CA LYS A 22 -7.68 -15.51 8.05
C LYS A 22 -6.91 -14.44 7.26
N TYR A 23 -6.69 -13.28 7.87
CA TYR A 23 -6.22 -12.09 7.17
C TYR A 23 -4.85 -11.58 7.61
N GLY A 24 -4.33 -12.04 8.75
CA GLY A 24 -3.11 -11.49 9.37
C GLY A 24 -3.45 -10.27 10.24
N GLY A 25 -2.89 -9.11 9.90
CA GLY A 25 -3.21 -7.86 10.60
C GLY A 25 -4.69 -7.49 10.49
N VAL A 26 -5.27 -7.07 11.61
CA VAL A 26 -6.65 -6.57 11.71
C VAL A 26 -6.63 -5.28 12.51
N TYR A 27 -7.31 -4.26 12.01
CA TYR A 27 -7.37 -2.92 12.55
C TYR A 27 -8.81 -2.56 12.88
N ALA A 28 -9.01 -1.86 13.99
CA ALA A 28 -10.26 -1.19 14.30
C ALA A 28 -10.15 0.27 13.90
N LEU A 29 -11.16 0.77 13.18
CA LEU A 29 -11.32 2.17 12.79
C LEU A 29 -12.55 2.73 13.52
N PRO A 30 -12.37 3.22 14.75
CA PRO A 30 -13.44 3.89 15.46
C PRO A 30 -13.72 5.27 14.85
N VAL A 31 -15.00 5.59 14.65
CA VAL A 31 -15.48 6.92 14.28
C VAL A 31 -16.63 7.26 15.20
N GLU A 32 -16.35 8.04 16.24
CA GLU A 32 -17.29 8.37 17.32
C GLU A 32 -17.94 7.13 17.95
N ASP A 33 -19.24 6.91 17.72
CA ASP A 33 -20.03 5.81 18.25
C ASP A 33 -20.02 4.55 17.37
N LYS A 34 -19.34 4.59 16.22
CA LYS A 34 -19.25 3.50 15.23
C LYS A 34 -17.86 2.92 15.15
N THR A 35 -17.73 1.67 14.70
CA THR A 35 -16.44 1.05 14.45
C THR A 35 -16.47 0.15 13.23
N ALA A 36 -15.55 0.39 12.30
CA ALA A 36 -15.26 -0.52 11.19
C ALA A 36 -14.05 -1.38 11.55
N TYR A 37 -14.04 -2.64 11.10
CA TYR A 37 -12.89 -3.53 11.21
C TYR A 37 -12.34 -3.76 9.82
N LEU A 38 -11.03 -3.56 9.68
CA LEU A 38 -10.32 -3.63 8.42
C LEU A 38 -9.22 -4.70 8.50
N ARG A 39 -9.03 -5.45 7.42
CA ARG A 39 -7.82 -6.27 7.26
C ARG A 39 -6.63 -5.42 6.83
N GLU A 40 -5.43 -5.94 7.06
CA GLU A 40 -4.21 -5.36 6.52
C GLU A 40 -4.23 -5.27 4.97
N PRO A 41 -3.81 -4.14 4.39
CA PRO A 41 -3.75 -3.96 2.95
C PRO A 41 -2.61 -4.76 2.33
N LYS A 42 -2.90 -5.33 1.15
CA LYS A 42 -1.92 -5.96 0.26
C LYS A 42 -1.60 -5.03 -0.90
N MET A 43 -0.50 -5.27 -1.60
CA MET A 43 -0.07 -4.44 -2.73
C MET A 43 -1.13 -4.33 -3.84
N LYS A 44 -1.94 -5.37 -4.06
CA LYS A 44 -3.07 -5.34 -5.00
C LYS A 44 -4.18 -4.36 -4.59
N ASP A 45 -4.41 -4.17 -3.30
CA ASP A 45 -5.43 -3.25 -2.79
C ASP A 45 -4.99 -1.81 -3.08
N PHE A 46 -3.70 -1.51 -2.84
CA PHE A 46 -3.09 -0.25 -3.25
C PHE A 46 -3.18 -0.01 -4.76
N LYS A 47 -2.81 -0.99 -5.58
CA LYS A 47 -2.92 -0.87 -7.04
C LYS A 47 -4.34 -0.49 -7.46
N ARG A 48 -5.36 -1.10 -6.83
CA ARG A 48 -6.77 -0.79 -7.09
C ARG A 48 -7.13 0.63 -6.64
N ALA A 49 -6.78 0.99 -5.41
CA ALA A 49 -7.03 2.31 -4.84
C ALA A 49 -6.38 3.46 -5.64
N PHE A 50 -5.10 3.32 -5.98
CA PHE A 50 -4.39 4.31 -6.80
C PHE A 50 -4.94 4.38 -8.23
N THR A 51 -5.50 3.29 -8.76
CA THR A 51 -6.20 3.31 -10.05
C THR A 51 -7.47 4.15 -9.93
N ALA A 52 -8.27 3.93 -8.87
CA ALA A 52 -9.45 4.74 -8.59
C ALA A 52 -9.07 6.23 -8.41
N MET A 53 -7.98 6.51 -7.69
CA MET A 53 -7.46 7.88 -7.53
C MET A 53 -7.10 8.54 -8.86
N THR A 54 -6.45 7.79 -9.76
CA THR A 54 -6.05 8.31 -11.07
C THR A 54 -7.26 8.64 -11.94
N ASN A 55 -8.36 7.91 -11.79
CA ASN A 55 -9.57 8.09 -12.59
C ASN A 55 -10.50 9.16 -12.00
N ASP A 56 -10.71 9.13 -10.68
CA ASP A 56 -11.82 9.81 -10.00
C ASP A 56 -11.37 10.65 -8.78
N GLY A 57 -10.05 10.78 -8.57
CA GLY A 57 -9.44 11.66 -7.57
C GLY A 57 -9.33 11.09 -6.14
N ASP A 58 -8.83 11.91 -5.21
CA ASP A 58 -8.49 11.49 -3.85
C ASP A 58 -9.68 10.96 -3.03
N LEU A 59 -10.91 11.31 -3.40
CA LEU A 59 -12.11 10.79 -2.74
C LEU A 59 -12.26 9.29 -3.03
N ALA A 60 -12.17 8.92 -4.31
CA ALA A 60 -12.27 7.56 -4.79
C ALA A 60 -11.16 6.64 -4.26
N PHE A 61 -9.97 7.20 -3.97
CA PHE A 61 -8.90 6.47 -3.30
C PHE A 61 -9.33 5.93 -1.93
N GLY A 62 -9.85 6.83 -1.08
CA GLY A 62 -10.28 6.48 0.28
C GLY A 62 -11.49 5.56 0.27
N GLU A 63 -12.45 5.82 -0.63
CA GLU A 63 -13.62 4.97 -0.83
C GLU A 63 -13.22 3.54 -1.20
N GLU A 64 -12.37 3.38 -2.22
CA GLU A 64 -11.93 2.08 -2.69
C GLU A 64 -11.16 1.33 -1.59
N LEU A 65 -10.29 2.00 -0.82
CA LEU A 65 -9.56 1.34 0.27
C LEU A 65 -10.46 0.87 1.40
N ILE A 66 -11.35 1.71 1.91
CA ILE A 66 -12.27 1.30 2.97
C ILE A 66 -13.10 0.11 2.46
N ASN A 67 -13.60 0.16 1.23
CA ASN A 67 -14.40 -0.91 0.64
C ASN A 67 -13.66 -2.25 0.53
N VAL A 68 -12.40 -2.26 0.08
CA VAL A 68 -11.65 -3.53 -0.09
C VAL A 68 -11.07 -4.09 1.20
N LEU A 69 -10.85 -3.24 2.20
CA LEU A 69 -10.28 -3.64 3.49
C LEU A 69 -11.34 -3.98 4.53
N PHE A 70 -12.58 -3.49 4.39
CA PHE A 70 -13.67 -3.75 5.33
C PHE A 70 -13.97 -5.25 5.45
N ILE A 71 -13.90 -5.75 6.69
CA ILE A 71 -14.21 -7.16 7.03
C ILE A 71 -15.36 -7.29 8.02
N GLY A 72 -15.82 -6.20 8.63
CA GLY A 72 -16.98 -6.17 9.52
C GLY A 72 -17.11 -4.85 10.27
N GLY A 73 -18.11 -4.77 11.16
CA GLY A 73 -18.42 -3.57 11.95
C GLY A 73 -19.61 -2.79 11.39
N ASP A 74 -19.65 -1.49 11.66
CA ASP A 74 -20.74 -0.61 11.25
C ASP A 74 -20.60 -0.19 9.78
N ASP A 75 -21.52 -0.66 8.92
CA ASP A 75 -21.53 -0.32 7.50
C ASP A 75 -21.76 1.18 7.21
N GLU A 76 -22.35 1.92 8.17
CA GLU A 76 -22.55 3.38 8.04
C GLU A 76 -21.24 4.14 7.80
N ILE A 77 -20.09 3.62 8.24
CA ILE A 77 -18.77 4.21 7.95
C ILE A 77 -18.49 4.26 6.44
N LYS A 78 -19.10 3.38 5.63
CA LYS A 78 -18.97 3.38 4.17
C LYS A 78 -20.07 4.15 3.47
N THR A 79 -21.25 4.27 4.07
CA THR A 79 -22.46 4.72 3.36
C THR A 79 -23.03 6.05 3.87
N ASN A 80 -22.50 6.59 4.97
CA ASN A 80 -22.89 7.88 5.51
C ASN A 80 -21.68 8.80 5.56
N ASP A 81 -21.81 9.94 4.86
CA ASP A 81 -20.76 10.94 4.64
C ASP A 81 -20.14 11.46 5.96
N ASP A 82 -20.96 11.63 7.01
CA ASP A 82 -20.51 12.16 8.31
C ASP A 82 -19.47 11.23 8.96
N TYR A 83 -19.59 9.91 8.77
CA TYR A 83 -18.63 8.92 9.25
C TYR A 83 -17.53 8.63 8.23
N PHE A 84 -17.87 8.67 6.93
CA PHE A 84 -16.93 8.37 5.85
C PHE A 84 -15.79 9.37 5.75
N PHE A 85 -16.06 10.68 5.84
CA PHE A 85 -15.02 11.70 5.70
C PHE A 85 -13.91 11.59 6.77
N PRO A 86 -14.22 11.44 8.07
CA PRO A 86 -13.22 11.15 9.10
C PRO A 86 -12.47 9.84 8.86
N ALA A 87 -13.19 8.75 8.53
CA ALA A 87 -12.60 7.44 8.24
C ALA A 87 -11.59 7.49 7.09
N ARG A 88 -11.94 8.18 6.01
CA ARG A 88 -11.07 8.39 4.83
C ARG A 88 -9.80 9.15 5.20
N LYS A 89 -9.89 10.16 6.06
CA LYS A 89 -8.72 10.93 6.50
C LYS A 89 -7.72 10.02 7.24
N GLU A 90 -8.23 9.17 8.13
CA GLU A 90 -7.39 8.22 8.88
C GLU A 90 -6.73 7.18 7.97
N MET A 91 -7.45 6.69 6.94
CA MET A 91 -6.84 5.77 5.96
C MET A 91 -5.57 6.36 5.36
N ARG A 92 -5.58 7.64 4.98
CA ARG A 92 -4.41 8.29 4.37
C ARG A 92 -3.19 8.27 5.31
N ASP A 93 -3.42 8.51 6.60
CA ASP A 93 -2.36 8.61 7.59
C ASP A 93 -1.86 7.21 8.01
N PHE A 94 -2.72 6.18 7.92
CA PHE A 94 -2.36 4.77 8.11
C PHE A 94 -1.35 4.24 7.07
N PHE A 95 -1.28 4.83 5.87
CA PHE A 95 -0.36 4.41 4.81
C PHE A 95 1.05 4.99 4.92
N ASN A 96 1.61 4.97 6.12
CA ASN A 96 2.98 5.41 6.33
C ASN A 96 3.91 4.18 6.42
N PHE A 97 4.48 3.78 5.28
CA PHE A 97 5.52 2.76 5.25
C PHE A 97 6.89 3.41 5.49
N ASP A 98 7.74 2.73 6.24
CA ASP A 98 9.11 3.16 6.46
C ASP A 98 9.86 3.31 5.14
N GLU A 99 10.70 4.34 5.04
CA GLU A 99 11.56 4.50 3.88
C GLU A 99 12.65 3.41 3.87
N ALA A 100 12.98 2.91 2.67
CA ALA A 100 14.09 1.99 2.52
C ALA A 100 15.44 2.73 2.63
N ASP A 101 16.41 2.10 3.28
CA ASP A 101 17.81 2.51 3.24
C ASP A 101 18.45 2.13 1.91
N ILE A 102 19.27 3.02 1.35
CA ILE A 102 19.91 2.82 0.05
C ILE A 102 21.41 3.05 0.18
N GLU A 103 22.19 1.98 0.00
CA GLU A 103 23.65 2.02 -0.03
C GLU A 103 24.17 1.81 -1.46
N THR A 104 25.33 2.41 -1.77
CA THR A 104 25.99 2.21 -3.06
C THR A 104 27.11 1.20 -2.94
N GLU A 105 27.10 0.17 -3.79
CA GLU A 105 28.15 -0.85 -3.86
C GLU A 105 28.70 -0.92 -5.29
N GLY A 106 29.79 -0.19 -5.55
CA GLY A 106 30.32 0.00 -6.90
C GLY A 106 29.29 0.66 -7.83
N ASN A 107 28.88 -0.04 -8.89
CA ASN A 107 27.82 0.42 -9.82
C ASN A 107 26.41 -0.05 -9.43
N ASN A 108 26.27 -0.74 -8.29
CA ASN A 108 25.02 -1.31 -7.81
C ASN A 108 24.47 -0.50 -6.64
N SER A 109 23.23 -0.79 -6.26
CA SER A 109 22.61 -0.26 -5.05
C SER A 109 22.04 -1.40 -4.22
N ILE A 110 22.28 -1.35 -2.91
CA ILE A 110 21.67 -2.22 -1.91
C ILE A 110 20.50 -1.46 -1.32
N ILE A 111 19.30 -2.04 -1.42
CA ILE A 111 18.08 -1.50 -0.83
C ILE A 111 17.74 -2.38 0.37
N THR A 112 17.69 -1.79 1.56
CA THR A 112 17.38 -2.45 2.83
C THR A 112 16.04 -1.95 3.37
N ILE A 113 15.18 -2.87 3.77
CA ILE A 113 13.83 -2.59 4.31
C ILE A 113 13.68 -3.45 5.57
N GLY A 114 13.82 -2.85 6.75
CA GLY A 114 13.97 -3.61 7.99
C GLY A 114 15.20 -4.53 7.92
N ASP A 115 15.00 -5.82 8.19
CA ASP A 115 16.09 -6.81 8.20
C ASP A 115 16.35 -7.48 6.84
N VAL A 116 15.61 -7.11 5.80
CA VAL A 116 15.72 -7.73 4.47
C VAL A 116 16.31 -6.78 3.45
N LYS A 117 17.03 -7.34 2.47
CA LYS A 117 17.69 -6.54 1.44
C LYS A 117 17.60 -7.14 0.04
N CYS A 118 17.79 -6.27 -0.94
CA CYS A 118 18.03 -6.66 -2.31
C CYS A 118 19.15 -5.80 -2.92
N LYS A 119 19.82 -6.37 -3.91
CA LYS A 119 20.86 -5.72 -4.70
C LYS A 119 20.34 -5.52 -6.11
N ILE A 120 20.36 -4.28 -6.58
CA ILE A 120 20.02 -3.96 -7.96
C ILE A 120 21.22 -3.36 -8.68
N ARG A 121 21.33 -3.61 -9.98
CA ARG A 121 22.27 -2.87 -10.84
C ARG A 121 21.74 -1.46 -11.13
N SER A 122 22.59 -0.62 -11.72
CA SER A 122 22.19 0.69 -12.21
C SER A 122 20.99 0.62 -13.17
N ILE A 123 20.02 1.50 -12.92
CA ILE A 123 18.81 1.63 -13.73
C ILE A 123 19.13 2.46 -14.97
N THR A 124 18.85 1.92 -16.16
CA THR A 124 19.07 2.61 -17.43
C THR A 124 17.77 3.03 -18.09
N ARG A 125 17.87 3.94 -19.07
CA ARG A 125 16.72 4.34 -19.91
C ARG A 125 16.08 3.16 -20.65
N ASN A 126 16.87 2.15 -21.04
CA ASN A 126 16.35 0.98 -21.73
C ASN A 126 15.55 0.07 -20.78
N ASP A 127 15.97 -0.04 -19.52
CA ASP A 127 15.23 -0.80 -18.51
C ASP A 127 13.85 -0.18 -18.27
N ILE A 128 13.79 1.15 -18.14
CA ILE A 128 12.54 1.90 -17.96
C ILE A 128 11.61 1.67 -19.15
N LYS A 129 12.11 1.86 -20.38
CA LYS A 129 11.31 1.61 -21.60
C LYS A 129 10.77 0.18 -21.67
N LEU A 130 11.60 -0.81 -21.28
CA LEU A 130 11.18 -2.21 -21.24
C LEU A 130 10.09 -2.45 -20.18
N ALA A 131 10.21 -1.81 -19.02
CA ALA A 131 9.22 -1.89 -17.95
C ALA A 131 7.89 -1.23 -18.33
N GLU A 132 7.93 -0.04 -18.94
CA GLU A 132 6.75 0.68 -19.44
C GLU A 132 6.03 -0.10 -20.53
N LYS A 133 6.77 -0.73 -21.46
CA LYS A 133 6.19 -1.61 -22.49
C LYS A 133 5.42 -2.79 -21.89
N LYS A 134 5.81 -3.25 -20.69
CA LYS A 134 5.11 -4.29 -19.93
C LYS A 134 3.94 -3.76 -19.09
N ASN A 135 3.67 -2.45 -19.12
CA ASN A 135 2.54 -1.78 -18.47
C ASN A 135 1.76 -0.90 -19.46
N PRO A 136 1.20 -1.47 -20.55
CA PRO A 136 0.52 -0.69 -21.60
C PRO A 136 -0.73 0.04 -21.08
N SER A 137 -1.33 -0.44 -19.99
CA SER A 137 -2.50 0.17 -19.36
C SER A 137 -2.15 1.26 -18.34
N GLY A 138 -0.86 1.59 -18.16
CA GLY A 138 -0.44 2.63 -17.21
C GLY A 138 -0.85 2.37 -15.76
N LYS A 139 -1.01 1.10 -15.36
CA LYS A 139 -1.49 0.76 -14.01
C LYS A 139 -0.46 1.18 -12.95
N PRO A 140 -0.90 1.76 -11.81
CA PRO A 140 -0.01 2.15 -10.73
C PRO A 140 0.90 1.00 -10.27
N PHE A 141 2.16 1.34 -9.95
CA PHE A 141 3.22 0.44 -9.45
C PHE A 141 3.65 -0.70 -10.39
N VAL A 142 2.93 -0.97 -11.49
CA VAL A 142 3.27 -2.08 -12.39
C VAL A 142 4.59 -1.79 -13.11
N THR A 143 4.84 -0.55 -13.52
CA THR A 143 6.14 -0.19 -14.14
C THR A 143 7.29 -0.42 -13.15
N GLN A 144 7.15 -0.01 -11.89
CA GLN A 144 8.17 -0.20 -10.84
C GLN A 144 8.40 -1.70 -10.56
N GLU A 145 7.32 -2.50 -10.52
CA GLU A 145 7.41 -3.96 -10.41
C GLU A 145 8.21 -4.57 -11.57
N LYS A 146 7.90 -4.19 -12.81
CA LYS A 146 8.59 -4.71 -14.00
C LYS A 146 10.02 -4.21 -14.10
N LEU A 147 10.28 -3.00 -13.63
CA LEU A 147 11.63 -2.45 -13.56
C LEU A 147 12.47 -3.24 -12.57
N PHE A 148 11.94 -3.51 -11.36
CA PHE A 148 12.61 -4.34 -10.36
C PHE A 148 12.96 -5.73 -10.91
N ASP A 149 12.01 -6.40 -11.57
CA ASP A 149 12.23 -7.72 -12.22
C ASP A 149 13.39 -7.70 -13.23
N VAL A 150 13.72 -6.54 -13.83
CA VAL A 150 14.76 -6.38 -14.85
C VAL A 150 16.13 -6.02 -14.26
N VAL A 151 16.16 -5.35 -13.11
CA VAL A 151 17.40 -4.77 -12.54
C VAL A 151 17.90 -5.48 -11.29
N VAL A 152 17.09 -6.34 -10.66
CA VAL A 152 17.50 -7.10 -9.48
C VAL A 152 18.58 -8.13 -9.83
N LEU A 153 19.63 -8.17 -9.02
CA LEU A 153 20.73 -9.13 -9.12
C LEU A 153 20.59 -10.21 -8.04
N GLU A 154 20.33 -9.79 -6.80
CA GLU A 154 20.19 -10.65 -5.64
C GLU A 154 19.08 -10.09 -4.75
N LYS A 155 18.33 -10.94 -4.06
CA LYS A 155 17.25 -10.53 -3.15
C LYS A 155 16.93 -11.61 -2.14
N ASP A 156 16.54 -11.21 -0.95
CA ASP A 156 15.96 -12.12 0.03
C ASP A 156 14.61 -12.68 -0.46
N ALA A 157 14.24 -13.86 0.05
CA ALA A 157 13.06 -14.59 -0.43
C ALA A 157 11.74 -13.80 -0.26
N VAL A 158 11.65 -12.90 0.72
CA VAL A 158 10.46 -12.08 0.95
C VAL A 158 10.12 -11.18 -0.24
N PHE A 159 11.13 -10.76 -1.03
CA PHE A 159 10.94 -10.01 -2.27
C PHE A 159 10.36 -10.85 -3.42
N ASN A 160 9.99 -12.11 -3.19
CA ASN A 160 9.18 -12.90 -4.12
C ASN A 160 7.68 -12.71 -3.89
N ASP A 161 7.25 -12.33 -2.68
CA ASP A 161 5.86 -11.98 -2.43
C ASP A 161 5.56 -10.62 -3.07
N ARG A 162 4.71 -10.62 -4.11
CA ARG A 162 4.32 -9.40 -4.84
C ARG A 162 3.19 -8.64 -4.16
N ASP A 163 2.52 -9.27 -3.19
CA ASP A 163 1.39 -8.72 -2.45
C ASP A 163 1.79 -8.17 -1.08
N ASN A 164 3.00 -8.45 -0.59
CA ASN A 164 3.54 -7.88 0.64
C ASN A 164 3.78 -6.36 0.49
N ALA A 165 2.82 -5.55 0.94
CA ALA A 165 2.89 -4.09 0.82
C ALA A 165 4.03 -3.48 1.64
N VAL A 166 4.32 -4.03 2.83
CA VAL A 166 5.40 -3.56 3.72
C VAL A 166 6.77 -3.61 3.03
N ILE A 167 7.00 -4.61 2.17
CA ILE A 167 8.23 -4.71 1.39
C ILE A 167 8.13 -3.99 0.04
N ARG A 168 6.99 -4.08 -0.64
CA ARG A 168 6.85 -3.58 -2.02
C ARG A 168 6.76 -2.07 -2.10
N PHE A 169 6.07 -1.43 -1.16
CA PHE A 169 5.88 0.01 -1.19
C PHE A 169 7.21 0.77 -1.02
N PRO A 170 8.02 0.49 0.03
CA PRO A 170 9.33 1.13 0.19
C PRO A 170 10.30 0.78 -0.95
N LEU A 171 10.25 -0.44 -1.47
CA LEU A 171 11.04 -0.85 -2.64
C LEU A 171 10.72 0.02 -3.86
N TYR A 172 9.45 0.25 -4.16
CA TYR A 172 9.06 1.07 -5.32
C TYR A 172 9.44 2.53 -5.14
N GLN A 173 9.30 3.08 -3.93
CA GLN A 173 9.80 4.41 -3.59
C GLN A 173 11.33 4.50 -3.75
N ALA A 174 12.07 3.50 -3.30
CA ALA A 174 13.53 3.44 -3.44
C ALA A 174 13.95 3.41 -4.92
N ILE A 175 13.28 2.60 -5.74
CA ILE A 175 13.53 2.52 -7.19
C ILE A 175 13.25 3.86 -7.87
N GLU A 176 12.22 4.59 -7.46
CA GLU A 176 11.93 5.94 -7.96
C GLU A 176 13.01 6.95 -7.54
N LYS A 177 13.44 6.93 -6.27
CA LYS A 177 14.54 7.77 -5.77
C LYS A 177 15.84 7.50 -6.54
N LEU A 178 16.15 6.25 -6.85
CA LEU A 178 17.34 5.86 -7.62
C LEU A 178 17.33 6.39 -9.06
N GLN A 179 16.17 6.61 -9.67
CA GLN A 179 16.03 7.22 -10.99
C GLN A 179 16.22 8.74 -10.95
N ASN A 180 15.89 9.37 -9.82
CA ASN A 180 15.85 10.82 -9.65
C ASN A 180 16.98 11.37 -8.75
N LYS A 181 18.13 10.68 -8.67
CA LYS A 181 19.28 11.10 -7.84
C LYS A 181 19.79 12.52 -8.14
N LYS A 182 19.60 13.02 -9.37
CA LYS A 182 20.03 14.36 -9.80
C LYS A 182 18.81 15.21 -10.10
N ILE A 183 18.75 16.40 -9.49
CA ILE A 183 17.67 17.37 -9.72
C ILE A 183 18.06 18.28 -10.89
N ALA A 184 17.14 18.50 -11.82
CA ALA A 184 17.26 19.46 -12.89
C ALA A 184 16.25 20.61 -12.70
N MET A 185 16.63 21.83 -13.06
CA MET A 185 15.75 23.01 -13.04
C MET A 185 15.84 23.75 -14.37
N LEU A 186 14.70 23.94 -15.03
CA LEU A 186 14.61 24.85 -16.17
C LEU A 186 14.57 26.29 -15.65
N LYS A 187 15.52 27.12 -16.11
CA LYS A 187 15.53 28.55 -15.82
C LYS A 187 15.11 29.31 -17.07
N LYS A 188 14.05 30.12 -16.95
CA LYS A 188 13.68 31.11 -17.96
C LYS A 188 14.70 32.25 -17.87
N LEU A 189 15.27 32.63 -19.02
CA LEU A 189 16.16 33.79 -19.13
C LEU A 189 15.34 35.08 -19.14
#